data_AF-M1EGZ4-F1
#
_entry.id   AF-M1EGZ4-F1
#
_cell.length_a   1.000
_cell.length_b   1.000
_cell.length_c   1.000
_cell.angle_alpha   90.00
_cell.angle_beta   90.00
_cell.angle_gamma   90.00
#
_symmetry.space_group_name_H-M   'P 1'
#
loop_
_entity.id
_entity.type
_entity.pdbx_description
1 polymer ?
#
loop_
_entity_poly.entity_id
_entity_poly.type
_entity_poly.pdbx_seq_one_letter_code
_entity_poly.pdbx_strand_id
1 'polypeptide(L)'
;VLRVVDSLNQRSSDENLYRLLKLNSEPQGDENPNIPQPASFTVKETVCPKTTQQPLEQCDFKDNGLVKQCAGTVSLDEDKSYFDISCEENLEV
;
A
#
# COMPACT_ATOMS: atom_id res chain seq x y z
N VAL A 1 2.37 -6.44 -3.39
CA VAL A 1 2.03 -5.35 -2.44
C VAL A 1 2.76 -4.04 -2.75
N LEU A 2 4.09 -4.01 -2.94
CA LEU A 2 4.82 -2.74 -3.18
C LEU A 2 4.25 -1.91 -4.36
N ARG A 3 4.02 -2.55 -5.53
CA ARG A 3 3.36 -1.87 -6.67
C ARG A 3 1.98 -1.28 -6.34
N VAL A 4 1.22 -1.91 -5.45
CA VAL A 4 -0.07 -1.40 -5.00
C VAL A 4 0.13 -0.11 -4.19
N VAL A 5 1.12 -0.08 -3.29
CA VAL A 5 1.47 1.12 -2.51
C VAL A 5 1.88 2.28 -3.41
N ASP A 6 2.64 2.03 -4.48
CA ASP A 6 2.98 3.06 -5.47
C ASP A 6 1.72 3.65 -6.12
N SER A 7 0.81 2.81 -6.59
CA SER A 7 -0.43 3.26 -7.22
C SER A 7 -1.36 3.99 -6.24
N LEU A 8 -1.39 3.58 -4.96
CA LEU A 8 -2.12 4.27 -3.89
C LEU A 8 -1.61 5.70 -3.70
N ASN A 9 -0.30 5.90 -3.66
CA ASN A 9 0.30 7.24 -3.56
C ASN A 9 -0.01 8.10 -4.79
N GLN A 10 0.05 7.53 -6.00
CA GLN A 10 -0.24 8.26 -7.23
C GLN A 10 -1.68 8.82 -7.24
N ARG A 11 -2.66 8.01 -6.84
CA ARG A 11 -4.09 8.39 -6.83
C ARG A 11 -4.53 9.21 -5.61
N SER A 12 -3.79 9.17 -4.51
CA SER A 12 -4.13 9.91 -3.28
C SER A 12 -3.98 11.42 -3.48
N SER A 13 -4.74 12.23 -2.73
CA SER A 13 -4.54 13.68 -2.63
C SER A 13 -3.64 14.08 -1.45
N ASP A 14 -3.08 13.12 -0.72
CA ASP A 14 -2.18 13.37 0.42
C ASP A 14 -0.92 14.16 0.00
N GLU A 15 -0.40 14.99 0.90
CA GLU A 15 0.78 15.83 0.66
C GLU A 15 2.09 15.01 0.66
N ASN A 16 2.17 13.99 1.52
CA ASN A 16 3.35 13.15 1.70
C ASN A 16 3.13 11.75 1.16
N LEU A 17 4.22 11.09 0.78
CA LEU A 17 4.20 9.69 0.38
C LEU A 17 3.96 8.80 1.60
N TYR A 18 3.26 7.70 1.36
CA TYR A 18 3.07 6.61 2.31
C TYR A 18 3.93 5.42 1.90
N ARG A 19 4.57 4.79 2.88
CA ARG A 19 5.38 3.59 2.68
C ARG A 19 4.78 2.42 3.44
N LEU A 20 4.96 1.21 2.91
CA LEU A 20 4.60 -0.03 3.59
C LEU A 20 5.27 -0.09 4.98
N LEU A 21 4.46 -0.10 6.03
CA LEU A 21 4.91 -0.27 7.41
C LEU A 21 4.93 -1.76 7.77
N LYS A 22 3.86 -2.47 7.45
CA LYS A 22 3.67 -3.87 7.83
C LYS A 22 2.74 -4.61 6.86
N LEU A 23 3.09 -5.86 6.54
CA LEU A 23 2.16 -6.82 5.93
C LEU A 23 1.36 -7.49 7.05
N ASN A 24 0.03 -7.39 7.01
CA ASN A 24 -0.85 -8.00 8.01
C ASN A 24 -1.28 -9.40 7.60
N SER A 25 -1.58 -9.57 6.30
CA SER A 25 -1.87 -10.86 5.67
C SER A 25 -1.30 -10.87 4.26
N GLU A 26 -0.51 -11.89 3.92
CA GLU A 26 -0.10 -12.12 2.55
C GLU A 26 -1.21 -12.83 1.77
N PRO A 27 -1.41 -12.47 0.48
CA PRO A 27 -2.27 -13.26 -0.38
C PRO A 27 -1.74 -14.69 -0.42
N GLN A 28 -2.58 -15.66 -0.06
CA GLN A 28 -2.22 -17.06 -0.23
C GLN A 28 -2.04 -17.29 -1.73
N GLY A 29 -0.88 -17.80 -2.14
CA GLY A 29 -0.67 -18.19 -3.52
C GLY A 29 -1.55 -19.40 -3.82
N ASP A 30 -2.82 -19.17 -4.18
CA ASP A 30 -3.67 -20.22 -4.74
C ASP A 30 -3.09 -20.70 -6.07
N GLU A 31 -3.38 -21.94 -6.43
CA GLU A 31 -2.96 -22.55 -7.70
C GLU A 31 -3.52 -21.81 -8.94
N ASN A 32 -4.53 -20.95 -8.77
CA ASN A 32 -5.12 -20.18 -9.85
C ASN A 32 -4.82 -18.67 -9.73
N PRO A 33 -3.88 -18.13 -10.54
CA PRO A 33 -3.50 -16.72 -10.50
C PRO A 33 -4.62 -15.76 -10.96
N ASN A 34 -5.69 -16.28 -11.59
CA ASN A 34 -6.84 -15.50 -12.04
C ASN A 34 -7.84 -15.19 -10.91
N ILE A 35 -7.70 -15.78 -9.72
CA ILE A 35 -8.57 -15.51 -8.58
C ILE A 35 -7.91 -14.39 -7.75
N PRO A 36 -8.55 -13.21 -7.60
CA PRO A 36 -8.03 -12.15 -6.75
C PRO A 36 -7.89 -12.63 -5.31
N GLN A 37 -6.70 -12.43 -4.74
CA GLN A 37 -6.34 -12.90 -3.41
C GLN A 37 -6.50 -11.79 -2.38
N PRO A 38 -7.02 -12.10 -1.17
CA PRO A 38 -7.14 -11.10 -0.12
C PRO A 38 -5.76 -10.62 0.31
N ALA A 39 -5.60 -9.31 0.48
CA ALA A 39 -4.39 -8.70 1.01
C ALA A 39 -4.77 -7.69 2.08
N SER A 40 -3.99 -7.67 3.18
CA SER A 40 -4.11 -6.62 4.19
C SER A 40 -2.72 -6.18 4.62
N PHE A 41 -2.54 -4.87 4.71
CA PHE A 41 -1.27 -4.26 5.10
C PHE A 41 -1.51 -2.88 5.68
N THR A 42 -0.51 -2.37 6.37
CA THR A 42 -0.53 -1.04 6.96
C THR A 42 0.54 -0.19 6.29
N VAL A 43 0.20 1.05 5.96
CA VAL A 43 1.13 2.05 5.45
C VAL A 43 1.26 3.19 6.45
N LYS A 44 2.43 3.84 6.49
CA LYS A 44 2.68 5.00 7.33
C LYS A 44 3.21 6.17 6.50
N GLU A 45 2.75 7.37 6.85
CA GLU A 45 3.19 8.63 6.25
C GLU A 45 4.71 8.82 6.43
N THR A 46 5.37 9.29 5.37
CA THR A 46 6.81 9.55 5.33
C THR A 46 7.10 11.05 5.38
N VAL A 47 8.37 11.40 5.52
CA VAL A 47 8.83 12.79 5.42
C VAL A 47 8.93 13.28 3.96
N CYS A 48 8.83 12.38 2.99
CA CYS A 48 8.95 12.72 1.58
C CYS A 48 7.63 13.31 1.05
N PRO A 49 7.68 14.48 0.39
CA PRO A 49 6.51 15.00 -0.32
C PRO A 49 6.14 14.10 -1.49
N LYS A 50 4.87 14.13 -1.92
CA LYS A 50 4.36 13.36 -3.06
C LYS A 50 5.12 13.56 -4.37
N THR A 51 5.79 14.70 -4.54
CA THR A 51 6.61 15.04 -5.72
C THR A 51 7.98 14.36 -5.74
N THR A 52 8.33 13.61 -4.69
CA THR A 52 9.61 12.90 -4.59
C THR A 52 9.74 11.84 -5.68
N GLN A 53 10.90 11.85 -6.35
CA GLN A 53 11.23 10.87 -7.40
C GLN A 53 12.10 9.70 -6.90
N GLN A 54 12.51 9.73 -5.64
CA GLN A 54 13.29 8.66 -5.02
C GLN A 54 12.41 7.44 -4.71
N PRO A 55 13.01 6.24 -4.60
CA PRO A 55 12.29 5.05 -4.15
C PRO A 55 11.66 5.26 -2.76
N LEU A 56 10.45 4.73 -2.55
CA LEU A 56 9.73 4.85 -1.28
C LEU A 56 10.55 4.32 -0.10
N GLU A 57 11.38 3.31 -0.31
CA GLU A 57 12.22 2.70 0.73
C GLU A 57 13.30 3.64 1.29
N GLN A 58 13.63 4.70 0.56
CA GLN A 58 14.57 5.75 1.00
C GLN A 58 13.87 6.88 1.77
N CYS A 59 12.53 6.89 1.78
CA CYS A 59 11.76 7.84 2.55
C CYS A 59 11.59 7.34 3.98
N ASP A 60 12.17 8.07 4.92
CA ASP A 60 12.02 7.82 6.34
C ASP A 60 10.57 8.06 6.76
N PHE A 61 10.10 7.25 7.71
CA PHE A 61 8.79 7.47 8.31
C PHE A 61 8.80 8.78 9.10
N LYS A 62 7.71 9.52 9.00
CA LYS A 62 7.48 10.69 9.86
C LYS A 62 7.15 10.17 11.26
N ASP A 63 7.78 10.72 12.30
CA ASP A 63 7.63 10.22 13.68
C ASP A 63 6.16 10.11 14.09
N ASN A 64 5.40 11.20 13.92
CA ASN A 64 3.95 11.28 14.14
C ASN A 64 3.15 11.15 12.83
N GLY A 65 3.68 10.40 11.87
CA GLY A 65 3.05 10.18 10.58
C GLY A 65 1.77 9.36 10.72
N LEU A 66 0.74 9.72 9.93
CA LEU A 66 -0.52 8.99 9.89
C LEU A 66 -0.31 7.52 9.50
N VAL A 67 -1.04 6.63 10.16
CA VAL A 67 -1.06 5.20 9.87
C VAL A 67 -2.40 4.86 9.21
N LYS A 68 -2.35 4.22 8.04
CA LYS A 68 -3.56 3.79 7.32
C LYS A 68 -3.55 2.27 7.16
N GLN A 69 -4.67 1.63 7.45
CA GLN A 69 -4.86 0.21 7.16
C GLN A 69 -5.48 0.07 5.78
N CYS A 70 -4.81 -0.73 4.94
CA CYS A 70 -5.24 -1.04 3.59
C CYS A 70 -5.69 -2.51 3.54
N ALA A 71 -6.85 -2.75 2.94
CA ALA A 71 -7.40 -4.08 2.76
C ALA A 71 -8.20 -4.19 1.47
N GLY A 72 -8.32 -5.42 0.98
CA GLY A 72 -9.07 -5.75 -0.23
C GLY A 72 -8.42 -6.92 -0.97
N THR A 73 -8.40 -6.87 -2.30
CA THR A 73 -7.90 -7.99 -3.13
C THR A 73 -6.85 -7.57 -4.16
N VAL A 74 -5.97 -8.50 -4.51
CA VAL A 74 -4.91 -8.34 -5.52
C VAL A 74 -4.92 -9.51 -6.48
N SER A 75 -4.89 -9.25 -7.78
CA SER A 75 -4.64 -10.28 -8.81
C SER A 75 -3.15 -10.59 -8.86
N LEU A 76 -2.80 -11.87 -8.91
CA LEU A 76 -1.42 -12.35 -9.07
C LEU A 76 -1.04 -12.56 -10.54
N ASP A 77 -2.00 -12.45 -11.46
CA ASP A 77 -1.77 -12.47 -12.91
C ASP A 77 -1.01 -11.21 -13.34
N GLU A 78 0.24 -11.39 -13.81
CA GLU A 78 1.10 -10.30 -14.27
C GLU A 78 0.58 -9.61 -15.55
N ASP A 79 -0.16 -10.33 -16.39
CA ASP A 79 -0.72 -9.79 -17.65
C ASP A 79 -1.99 -8.96 -17.41
N LYS A 80 -2.66 -9.18 -16.27
CA LYS A 80 -3.90 -8.50 -15.86
C LYS A 80 -3.79 -7.98 -14.43
N SER A 81 -2.68 -7.32 -14.11
CA SER A 81 -2.45 -6.78 -12.77
C SER A 81 -3.58 -5.81 -12.39
N TYR A 82 -4.48 -6.27 -11.54
CA TYR A 82 -5.62 -5.53 -11.03
C TYR A 82 -5.61 -5.65 -9.51
N PHE A 83 -5.92 -4.55 -8.82
CA PHE A 83 -6.10 -4.56 -7.38
C PHE A 83 -7.33 -3.73 -7.03
N ASP A 84 -8.09 -4.22 -6.06
CA ASP A 84 -9.18 -3.50 -5.44
C ASP A 84 -8.86 -3.37 -3.95
N ILE A 85 -8.12 -2.32 -3.62
CA ILE A 85 -7.62 -2.05 -2.28
C ILE A 85 -8.09 -0.66 -1.86
N SER A 86 -8.64 -0.57 -0.66
CA SER A 86 -9.01 0.69 -0.02
C SER A 86 -8.17 0.86 1.24
N CYS A 87 -7.84 2.10 1.57
CA CYS A 87 -7.08 2.44 2.77
C CYS A 87 -7.91 3.38 3.63
N GLU A 88 -8.10 3.00 4.89
CA GLU A 88 -8.80 3.79 5.89
C GLU A 88 -7.77 4.29 6.91
N GLU A 89 -7.96 5.52 7.39
CA GLU A 89 -7.15 6.05 8.48
C GLU A 89 -7.42 5.23 9.73
N ASN A 90 -6.37 4.62 10.27
CA ASN A 90 -6.46 4.03 11.59
C ASN A 90 -6.36 5.18 12.59
N LEU A 91 -7.49 5.56 13.15
CA LEU A 91 -7.52 6.23 14.45
C LEU A 91 -6.99 5.21 15.45
N GLU A 92 -5.69 5.21 15.72
CA GLU A 92 -5.17 4.53 16.90
C GLU A 92 -5.87 5.16 18.12
N VAL A 93 -6.80 4.42 18.73
CA VAL A 93 -7.49 4.76 19.98
C VAL A 93 -6.62 4.37 21.16
#